data_AF-A0A972AQL4-F1
#
_entry.id   AF-A0A972AQL4-F1
#
_cell.length_a   1.000
_cell.length_b   1.000
_cell.length_c   1.000
_cell.angle_alpha   90.00
_cell.angle_beta   90.00
_cell.angle_gamma   90.00
#
_symmetry.space_group_name_H-M   'P 1'
#
loop_
_entity.id
_entity.type
_entity.pdbx_description
1 polymer ?
#
loop_
_entity_poly.entity_id
_entity_poly.type
_entity_poly.pdbx_seq_one_letter_code
_entity_poly.pdbx_strand_id
1 'polypeptide(L)'
;FGDWTKGVKDAKGKEVGVAHGNARYTIRLYYIDNLDKKGFEAKEGVKIEGVLYGGRDSDITVPVEESPNWKDGILLKAATLESETTSATLGAEGVRDPSPMANMDFISYPLGEYTMNNIKFGEGVKETPKIFSNNYFMRGPNGKFMTSKLAKRVWLHWADGRIHDEYDAYNTPTGKIPMYKDLKVLFEKYLGEDFSQEDYNYLFTFRCTKWIEKLQRTKAYYAEMDANTPQEIYDYWDATIAKIEQAREKFGDEIKPGDFKN
;
A
#
# COMPACT_ATOMS: atom_id res chain seq x y z
N PHE A 1 -3.08 8.30 39.64
CA PHE A 1 -4.03 8.19 38.51
C PHE A 1 -5.42 8.32 39.11
N GLY A 2 -6.16 9.37 38.72
CA GLY A 2 -7.48 9.66 39.30
C GLY A 2 -8.57 8.73 38.76
N ASP A 3 -9.75 8.78 39.37
CA ASP A 3 -10.92 8.02 38.94
C ASP A 3 -11.34 8.48 37.53
N TRP A 4 -11.18 7.59 36.54
CA TRP A 4 -11.71 7.82 35.20
C TRP A 4 -13.18 7.41 35.17
N THR A 5 -14.01 8.27 34.57
CA THR A 5 -15.40 7.94 34.25
C THR A 5 -15.66 8.20 32.76
N LYS A 6 -16.58 7.45 32.17
CA LYS A 6 -16.97 7.64 30.77
C LYS A 6 -17.57 9.04 30.59
N GLY A 7 -17.22 9.72 29.50
CA GLY A 7 -17.70 11.08 29.24
C GLY A 7 -16.87 12.22 29.84
N VAL A 8 -15.73 11.94 30.49
CA VAL A 8 -14.76 12.99 30.88
C VAL A 8 -14.32 13.74 29.63
N LYS A 9 -14.26 15.09 29.70
CA LYS A 9 -13.88 15.96 28.58
C LYS A 9 -12.58 16.71 28.88
N ASP A 10 -11.80 16.97 27.85
CA ASP A 10 -10.62 17.84 27.94
C ASP A 10 -11.02 19.33 27.97
N ALA A 11 -10.03 20.22 28.07
CA ALA A 11 -10.23 21.67 28.05
C ALA A 11 -10.88 22.21 26.76
N LYS A 12 -10.95 21.40 25.70
CA LYS A 12 -11.57 21.71 24.41
C LYS A 12 -12.94 21.04 24.26
N GLY A 13 -13.46 20.40 25.31
CA GLY A 13 -14.76 19.73 25.31
C GLY A 13 -14.79 18.37 24.59
N LYS A 14 -13.63 17.83 24.20
CA LYS A 14 -13.51 16.52 23.54
C LYS A 14 -13.50 15.41 24.59
N GLU A 15 -14.28 14.36 24.37
CA GLU A 15 -14.30 13.19 25.26
C GLU A 15 -12.91 12.53 25.30
N VAL A 16 -12.42 12.29 26.51
CA VAL A 16 -11.12 11.67 26.81
C VAL A 16 -11.36 10.19 27.05
N GLY A 17 -10.82 9.37 26.14
CA GLY A 17 -10.85 7.91 26.29
C GLY A 17 -10.12 7.45 27.55
N VAL A 18 -10.44 6.22 28.00
CA VAL A 18 -9.77 5.57 29.15
C VAL A 18 -8.25 5.41 28.95
N ALA A 19 -7.79 5.45 27.70
CA ALA A 19 -6.40 5.46 27.33
C ALA A 19 -6.15 6.53 26.27
N HIS A 20 -4.94 7.07 26.26
CA HIS A 20 -4.47 7.94 25.19
C HIS A 20 -4.50 7.21 23.84
N GLY A 21 -4.80 7.91 22.73
CA GLY A 21 -4.87 7.29 21.38
C GLY A 21 -3.54 6.69 20.90
N ASN A 22 -2.43 7.06 21.54
CA ASN A 22 -1.09 6.51 21.34
C ASN A 22 -0.58 5.71 22.57
N ALA A 23 -1.48 5.22 23.44
CA ALA A 23 -1.08 4.39 24.59
C ALA A 23 -0.34 3.13 24.11
N ARG A 24 0.70 2.73 24.84
CA ARG A 24 1.61 1.64 24.45
C ARG A 24 1.65 0.56 25.53
N TYR A 25 1.88 -0.67 25.09
CA TYR A 25 2.32 -1.77 25.95
C TYR A 25 3.70 -2.23 25.49
N THR A 26 4.47 -2.84 26.39
CA THR A 26 5.79 -3.41 26.08
C THR A 26 5.83 -4.83 26.63
N ILE A 27 6.12 -5.79 25.76
CA ILE A 27 6.25 -7.21 26.10
C ILE A 27 7.48 -7.80 25.40
N ARG A 28 8.00 -8.92 25.91
CA ARG A 28 9.07 -9.66 25.21
C ARG A 28 8.47 -10.43 24.03
N LEU A 29 9.17 -10.45 22.90
CA LEU A 29 8.75 -11.24 21.72
C LEU A 29 8.55 -12.73 22.06
N TYR A 30 9.35 -13.28 22.98
CA TYR A 30 9.23 -14.67 23.44
C TYR A 30 7.89 -15.01 24.12
N TYR A 31 7.06 -14.02 24.47
CA TYR A 31 5.70 -14.24 24.99
C TYR A 31 4.64 -14.35 23.89
N ILE A 32 5.04 -14.25 22.62
CA ILE A 32 4.15 -14.38 21.47
C ILE A 32 4.22 -15.83 20.96
N ASP A 33 3.11 -16.58 21.08
CA ASP A 33 3.06 -18.02 20.76
C ASP A 33 3.46 -18.34 19.30
N ASN A 34 3.18 -17.42 18.37
CA ASN A 34 3.49 -17.57 16.96
C ASN A 34 4.82 -16.90 16.53
N LEU A 35 5.74 -16.65 17.49
CA LEU A 35 7.09 -16.19 17.17
C LEU A 35 7.82 -17.24 16.32
N ASP A 36 8.33 -16.83 15.15
CA ASP A 36 9.33 -17.62 14.43
C ASP A 36 10.66 -17.55 15.19
N LYS A 37 10.87 -18.51 16.09
CA LYS A 37 12.10 -18.60 16.90
C LYS A 37 13.33 -18.79 16.03
N LYS A 38 13.21 -19.57 14.95
CA LYS A 38 14.34 -19.87 14.05
C LYS A 38 14.79 -18.60 13.35
N GLY A 39 13.86 -17.85 12.77
CA GLY A 39 14.15 -16.56 12.13
C GLY A 39 14.67 -15.52 13.13
N PHE A 40 14.09 -15.45 14.33
CA PHE A 40 14.50 -14.50 15.37
C PHE A 40 15.94 -14.74 15.87
N GLU A 41 16.37 -15.99 15.96
CA GLU A 41 17.70 -16.36 16.45
C GLU A 41 18.76 -16.49 15.33
N ALA A 42 18.36 -16.36 14.06
CA ALA A 42 19.25 -16.50 12.92
C ALA A 42 20.23 -15.32 12.81
N LYS A 43 21.53 -15.60 13.04
CA LYS A 43 22.61 -14.59 12.97
C LYS A 43 22.80 -14.01 11.57
N GLU A 44 22.52 -14.80 10.55
CA GLU A 44 22.62 -14.41 9.13
C GLU A 44 21.32 -13.73 8.62
N GLY A 45 20.34 -13.55 9.51
CA GLY A 45 19.02 -13.03 9.15
C GLY A 45 18.13 -14.07 8.45
N VAL A 46 17.07 -13.57 7.83
CA VAL A 46 16.11 -14.36 7.03
C VAL A 46 16.09 -13.85 5.60
N LYS A 47 15.89 -14.76 4.64
CA LYS A 47 15.74 -14.38 3.23
C LYS A 47 14.41 -13.62 3.07
N ILE A 48 14.48 -12.42 2.52
CA ILE A 48 13.30 -11.64 2.16
C ILE A 48 12.95 -11.95 0.70
N GLU A 49 11.77 -12.50 0.47
CA GLU A 49 11.29 -12.85 -0.88
C GLU A 49 10.20 -11.89 -1.39
N GLY A 50 9.60 -11.13 -0.48
CA GLY A 50 8.61 -10.10 -0.81
C GLY A 50 8.65 -8.91 0.14
N VAL A 51 8.39 -7.71 -0.41
CA VAL A 51 8.23 -6.46 0.33
C VAL A 51 6.86 -5.88 0.04
N LEU A 52 6.14 -5.44 1.07
CA LEU A 52 4.80 -4.88 0.93
C LEU A 52 4.78 -3.44 1.43
N TYR A 53 4.37 -2.51 0.57
CA TYR A 53 4.10 -1.12 0.92
C TYR A 53 2.60 -0.92 1.02
N GLY A 54 2.12 -0.22 2.05
CA GLY A 54 0.69 -0.03 2.22
C GLY A 54 0.35 1.23 3.00
N GLY A 55 -0.70 1.91 2.56
CA GLY A 55 -1.16 3.19 3.07
C GLY A 55 -2.68 3.19 3.21
N ARG A 56 -3.23 4.23 3.84
CA ARG A 56 -4.69 4.40 3.89
C ARG A 56 -5.13 5.15 2.65
N ASP A 57 -5.79 4.43 1.76
CA ASP A 57 -6.25 4.96 0.49
C ASP A 57 -7.69 4.49 0.29
N SER A 58 -8.65 5.40 0.23
CA SER A 58 -10.06 5.00 0.15
C SER A 58 -10.49 4.60 -1.25
N ASP A 59 -9.73 4.93 -2.30
CA ASP A 59 -10.31 5.01 -3.64
C ASP A 59 -9.34 4.96 -4.85
N ILE A 60 -8.02 4.89 -4.68
CA ILE A 60 -7.04 4.85 -5.78
C ILE A 60 -6.33 3.49 -5.87
N THR A 61 -5.59 3.12 -4.84
CA THR A 61 -4.75 1.91 -4.84
C THR A 61 -5.61 0.66 -4.61
N VAL A 62 -5.43 -0.38 -5.42
CA VAL A 62 -6.18 -1.65 -5.28
C VAL A 62 -5.70 -2.45 -4.05
N PRO A 63 -6.45 -3.47 -3.57
CA PRO A 63 -6.12 -4.15 -2.32
C PRO A 63 -4.76 -4.83 -2.27
N VAL A 64 -4.33 -5.37 -3.40
CA VAL A 64 -3.00 -5.96 -3.60
C VAL A 64 -2.60 -5.84 -5.07
N GLU A 65 -1.38 -5.40 -5.35
CA GLU A 65 -0.83 -5.33 -6.70
C GLU A 65 0.68 -5.61 -6.66
N GLU A 66 1.13 -6.56 -7.48
CA GLU A 66 2.55 -6.87 -7.68
C GLU A 66 3.18 -5.84 -8.63
N SER A 67 4.37 -5.34 -8.32
CA SER A 67 5.14 -4.50 -9.23
C SER A 67 5.74 -5.32 -10.38
N PRO A 68 5.90 -4.75 -11.60
CA PRO A 68 6.50 -5.48 -12.71
C PRO A 68 7.97 -5.88 -12.47
N ASN A 69 8.71 -5.05 -11.73
CA ASN A 69 10.09 -5.28 -11.31
C ASN A 69 10.42 -4.45 -10.06
N TRP A 70 11.66 -4.53 -9.58
CA TRP A 70 12.14 -3.81 -8.41
C TRP A 70 12.07 -2.29 -8.55
N LYS A 71 12.57 -1.73 -9.67
CA LYS A 71 12.58 -0.28 -9.92
C LYS A 71 11.16 0.28 -9.95
N ASP A 72 10.24 -0.39 -10.63
CA ASP A 72 8.83 -0.03 -10.65
C ASP A 72 8.20 -0.18 -9.26
N GLY A 73 8.62 -1.16 -8.47
CA GLY A 73 8.19 -1.34 -7.09
C GLY A 73 8.56 -0.15 -6.21
N ILE A 74 9.81 0.31 -6.31
CA ILE A 74 10.27 1.50 -5.59
C ILE A 74 9.52 2.74 -6.08
N LEU A 75 9.41 2.96 -7.38
CA LEU A 75 8.88 4.22 -7.93
C LEU A 75 7.35 4.31 -7.95
N LEU A 76 6.61 3.20 -8.05
CA LEU A 76 5.14 3.19 -8.16
C LEU A 76 4.41 2.67 -6.92
N LYS A 77 5.09 1.95 -6.02
CA LYS A 77 4.46 1.39 -4.81
C LYS A 77 4.99 2.07 -3.56
N ALA A 78 6.30 2.21 -3.47
CA ALA A 78 6.95 2.72 -2.29
C ALA A 78 7.00 4.25 -2.27
N ALA A 79 7.45 4.88 -3.37
CA ALA A 79 7.64 6.32 -3.45
C ALA A 79 6.33 7.12 -3.51
N THR A 80 5.28 6.52 -4.08
CA THR A 80 3.94 7.11 -4.22
C THR A 80 3.06 6.88 -2.98
N LEU A 81 3.62 6.30 -1.93
CA LEU A 81 2.86 5.95 -0.74
C LEU A 81 2.32 7.22 -0.07
N GLU A 82 1.02 7.24 0.19
CA GLU A 82 0.32 8.31 0.90
C GLU A 82 -0.74 7.69 1.81
N SER A 83 -1.10 8.39 2.88
CA SER A 83 -2.11 7.93 3.83
C SER A 83 -3.13 9.04 4.10
N GLU A 84 -4.41 8.71 3.98
CA GLU A 84 -5.50 9.57 4.43
C GLU A 84 -5.44 9.77 5.95
N THR A 85 -5.58 11.04 6.36
CA THR A 85 -5.69 11.38 7.78
C THR A 85 -7.01 10.85 8.36
N THR A 86 -6.93 10.23 9.53
CA THR A 86 -8.15 9.91 10.30
C THR A 86 -8.66 11.16 11.01
N SER A 87 -9.97 11.35 11.00
CA SER A 87 -10.78 12.44 11.59
C SER A 87 -10.50 12.82 13.05
N ALA A 88 -9.53 12.20 13.72
CA ALA A 88 -9.26 12.37 15.14
C ALA A 88 -8.41 13.59 15.51
N THR A 89 -7.63 14.18 14.58
CA THR A 89 -6.62 15.18 15.00
C THR A 89 -6.82 16.60 14.48
N LEU A 90 -7.03 16.90 13.19
CA LEU A 90 -7.22 18.30 12.73
C LEU A 90 -7.98 18.38 11.39
N GLY A 91 -9.28 18.71 11.43
CA GLY A 91 -9.90 19.68 10.52
C GLY A 91 -10.30 19.29 9.07
N ALA A 92 -9.73 18.28 8.41
CA ALA A 92 -10.12 17.98 7.02
C ALA A 92 -10.09 16.47 6.71
N GLU A 93 -11.28 15.87 6.63
CA GLU A 93 -11.45 14.51 6.11
C GLU A 93 -11.03 14.46 4.63
N GLY A 94 -10.23 13.45 4.24
CA GLY A 94 -9.79 13.27 2.85
C GLY A 94 -8.46 13.94 2.47
N VAL A 95 -7.77 14.62 3.39
CA VAL A 95 -6.39 15.07 3.14
C VAL A 95 -5.47 13.85 3.15
N ARG A 96 -4.80 13.62 2.01
CA ARG A 96 -3.77 12.59 1.84
C ARG A 96 -2.42 13.17 2.21
N ASP A 97 -1.73 12.49 3.11
CA ASP A 97 -0.39 12.85 3.56
C ASP A 97 0.64 11.93 2.88
N PRO A 98 1.50 12.46 1.99
CA PRO A 98 2.57 11.67 1.37
C PRO A 98 3.52 11.12 2.42
N SER A 99 3.80 9.81 2.35
CA SER A 99 4.76 9.14 3.22
C SER A 99 5.57 8.12 2.41
N PRO A 100 6.44 8.59 1.48
CA PRO A 100 7.31 7.72 0.69
C PRO A 100 8.00 6.65 1.56
N MET A 101 7.84 5.39 1.15
CA MET A 101 8.40 4.20 1.79
C MET A 101 8.00 4.03 3.28
N ALA A 102 6.98 4.76 3.75
CA ALA A 102 6.55 4.86 5.14
C ALA A 102 7.70 5.21 6.12
N ASN A 103 8.69 5.99 5.66
CA ASN A 103 9.94 6.17 6.40
C ASN A 103 10.35 7.63 6.61
N MET A 104 9.51 8.61 6.24
CA MET A 104 9.87 10.04 6.23
C MET A 104 10.40 10.56 7.56
N ASP A 105 9.84 10.12 8.70
CA ASP A 105 10.30 10.55 10.03
C ASP A 105 11.72 10.05 10.39
N PHE A 106 12.27 9.12 9.61
CA PHE A 106 13.54 8.45 9.87
C PHE A 106 14.59 8.66 8.78
N ILE A 107 14.22 9.32 7.67
CA ILE A 107 15.16 9.64 6.60
C ILE A 107 16.06 10.79 7.04
N SER A 108 17.38 10.56 7.03
CA SER A 108 18.38 11.52 7.53
C SER A 108 19.20 12.21 6.44
N TYR A 109 18.86 12.00 5.16
CA TYR A 109 19.57 12.52 3.99
C TYR A 109 18.56 12.78 2.84
N PRO A 110 18.96 13.42 1.72
CA PRO A 110 18.01 13.86 0.70
C PRO A 110 17.12 12.73 0.15
N LEU A 111 15.82 13.01 -0.01
CA LEU A 111 14.81 12.01 -0.37
C LEU A 111 15.03 11.39 -1.76
N GLY A 112 15.49 12.18 -2.73
CA GLY A 112 15.84 11.71 -4.06
C GLY A 112 17.00 10.73 -4.03
N GLU A 113 18.04 11.04 -3.24
CA GLU A 113 19.17 10.13 -3.02
C GLU A 113 18.72 8.85 -2.29
N TYR A 114 17.84 8.98 -1.28
CA TYR A 114 17.26 7.83 -0.58
C TYR A 114 16.53 6.88 -1.53
N THR A 115 15.73 7.44 -2.43
CA THR A 115 14.98 6.67 -3.42
C THR A 115 15.90 5.98 -4.42
N MET A 116 16.91 6.69 -4.93
CA MET A 116 17.89 6.08 -5.84
C MET A 116 18.73 5.00 -5.17
N ASN A 117 19.09 5.14 -3.89
CA ASN A 117 19.82 4.12 -3.16
C ASN A 117 18.99 2.83 -3.04
N ASN A 118 17.67 2.93 -2.84
CA ASN A 118 16.78 1.77 -2.85
C ASN A 118 16.69 1.09 -4.22
N ILE A 119 16.65 1.86 -5.31
CA ILE A 119 16.68 1.31 -6.68
C ILE A 119 17.99 0.54 -6.92
N LYS A 120 19.12 1.21 -6.69
CA LYS A 120 20.47 0.64 -6.88
C LYS A 120 20.72 -0.58 -6.01
N PHE A 121 20.16 -0.61 -4.79
CA PHE A 121 20.25 -1.77 -3.92
C PHE A 121 19.70 -3.01 -4.62
N GLY A 122 18.46 -2.97 -5.12
CA GLY A 122 17.88 -4.14 -5.80
C GLY A 122 18.59 -4.50 -7.10
N GLU A 123 19.09 -3.52 -7.86
CA GLU A 123 19.92 -3.79 -9.05
C GLU A 123 21.21 -4.57 -8.72
N GLY A 124 21.72 -4.44 -7.50
CA GLY A 124 22.88 -5.18 -7.00
C GLY A 124 22.58 -6.54 -6.37
N VAL A 125 21.30 -6.89 -6.17
CA VAL A 125 20.91 -8.18 -5.55
C VAL A 125 20.68 -9.24 -6.64
N LYS A 126 21.27 -10.43 -6.46
CA LYS A 126 21.14 -11.56 -7.39
C LYS A 126 19.69 -12.01 -7.59
N GLU A 127 18.94 -12.11 -6.49
CA GLU A 127 17.53 -12.50 -6.47
C GLU A 127 16.75 -11.38 -5.79
N THR A 128 16.19 -10.48 -6.59
CA THR A 128 15.43 -9.34 -6.07
C THR A 128 14.09 -9.80 -5.50
N PRO A 129 13.73 -9.41 -4.26
CA PRO A 129 12.41 -9.70 -3.74
C PRO A 129 11.33 -9.03 -4.58
N LYS A 130 10.16 -9.65 -4.67
CA LYS A 130 9.01 -9.02 -5.32
C LYS A 130 8.48 -7.87 -4.46
N ILE A 131 8.03 -6.78 -5.08
CA ILE A 131 7.39 -5.67 -4.36
C ILE A 131 5.88 -5.71 -4.63
N PHE A 132 5.09 -5.50 -3.59
CA PHE A 132 3.64 -5.39 -3.65
C PHE A 132 3.19 -4.07 -3.04
N SER A 133 2.13 -3.46 -3.59
CA SER A 133 1.34 -2.46 -2.85
C SER A 133 0.09 -3.10 -2.28
N ASN A 134 -0.24 -2.78 -1.04
CA ASN A 134 -1.45 -3.23 -0.36
C ASN A 134 -2.32 -2.06 0.10
N ASN A 135 -3.63 -2.24 0.00
CA ASN A 135 -4.60 -1.30 0.52
C ASN A 135 -5.75 -2.02 1.23
N TYR A 136 -5.92 -1.77 2.53
CA TYR A 136 -6.99 -2.37 3.34
C TYR A 136 -8.13 -1.39 3.63
N PHE A 137 -8.10 -0.20 3.02
CA PHE A 137 -8.93 0.93 3.40
C PHE A 137 -9.88 1.39 2.30
N MET A 138 -9.94 0.68 1.17
CA MET A 138 -10.89 0.98 0.10
C MET A 138 -12.32 1.02 0.63
N ARG A 139 -13.04 2.08 0.27
CA ARG A 139 -14.44 2.29 0.62
C ARG A 139 -15.32 2.16 -0.60
N GLY A 140 -16.50 1.58 -0.39
CA GLY A 140 -17.53 1.51 -1.41
C GLY A 140 -18.30 2.81 -1.55
N PRO A 141 -19.24 2.89 -2.51
CA PRO A 141 -20.10 4.06 -2.72
C PRO A 141 -20.94 4.46 -1.49
N ASN A 142 -21.18 3.53 -0.58
CA ASN A 142 -21.89 3.77 0.69
C ASN A 142 -20.98 4.30 1.82
N GLY A 143 -19.70 4.58 1.53
CA GLY A 143 -18.71 5.08 2.48
C GLY A 143 -18.19 4.04 3.48
N LYS A 144 -18.59 2.77 3.37
CA LYS A 144 -18.12 1.66 4.23
C LYS A 144 -16.90 0.99 3.60
N PHE A 145 -16.05 0.40 4.43
CA PHE A 145 -14.96 -0.45 3.95
C PHE A 145 -15.53 -1.63 3.14
N MET A 146 -14.91 -1.90 1.99
CA MET A 146 -15.32 -2.98 1.09
C MET A 146 -14.99 -4.38 1.65
N THR A 147 -13.97 -4.49 2.51
CA THR A 147 -13.55 -5.77 3.08
C THR A 147 -13.31 -5.68 4.57
N SER A 148 -13.38 -6.83 5.24
CA SER A 148 -13.03 -6.92 6.66
C SER A 148 -11.52 -6.74 6.85
N LYS A 149 -11.10 -6.31 8.05
CA LYS A 149 -9.67 -6.24 8.42
C LYS A 149 -8.93 -7.58 8.33
N LEU A 150 -9.66 -8.70 8.26
CA LEU A 150 -9.09 -10.04 8.15
C LEU A 150 -8.72 -10.40 6.70
N ALA A 151 -9.28 -9.69 5.71
CA ALA A 151 -8.94 -9.84 4.29
C ALA A 151 -7.44 -9.67 3.99
N LYS A 152 -6.69 -8.99 4.86
CA LYS A 152 -5.22 -8.96 4.81
C LYS A 152 -4.58 -10.34 4.69
N ARG A 153 -5.18 -11.39 5.27
CA ARG A 153 -4.69 -12.78 5.14
C ARG A 153 -4.78 -13.26 3.69
N VAL A 154 -5.89 -12.98 3.01
CA VAL A 154 -6.10 -13.33 1.61
C VAL A 154 -5.08 -12.62 0.72
N TRP A 155 -4.90 -11.31 0.91
CA TRP A 155 -3.96 -10.50 0.14
C TRP A 155 -2.51 -10.98 0.31
N LEU A 156 -2.12 -11.31 1.54
CA LEU A 156 -0.79 -11.86 1.84
C LEU A 156 -0.59 -13.25 1.21
N HIS A 157 -1.60 -14.13 1.26
CA HIS A 157 -1.49 -15.44 0.63
C HIS A 157 -1.46 -15.37 -0.90
N TRP A 158 -2.13 -14.39 -1.52
CA TRP A 158 -1.96 -14.18 -2.96
C TRP A 158 -0.55 -13.69 -3.30
N ALA A 159 0.00 -12.74 -2.54
CA ALA A 159 1.37 -12.27 -2.73
C ALA A 159 2.40 -13.40 -2.55
N ASP A 160 2.21 -14.24 -1.53
CA ASP A 160 3.00 -15.45 -1.28
C ASP A 160 2.94 -16.44 -2.44
N GLY A 161 1.75 -16.74 -2.95
CA GLY A 161 1.61 -17.60 -4.14
C GLY A 161 2.25 -16.98 -5.40
N ARG A 162 2.25 -15.65 -5.55
CA ARG A 162 2.96 -14.97 -6.65
C ARG A 162 4.49 -15.02 -6.49
N ILE A 163 5.01 -15.07 -5.27
CA ILE A 163 6.45 -15.28 -4.99
C ILE A 163 6.86 -16.70 -5.41
N HIS A 164 5.98 -17.69 -5.22
CA HIS A 164 6.22 -19.10 -5.54
C HIS A 164 5.68 -19.53 -6.92
N ASP A 165 5.33 -18.58 -7.79
CA ASP A 165 4.82 -18.81 -9.14
C ASP A 165 3.56 -19.71 -9.22
N GLU A 166 2.70 -19.67 -8.20
CA GLU A 166 1.49 -20.50 -8.08
C GLU A 166 0.24 -19.92 -8.76
N TYR A 167 0.19 -18.61 -8.95
CA TYR A 167 -0.97 -17.90 -9.51
C TYR A 167 -0.61 -17.19 -10.79
N ASP A 168 -1.54 -17.04 -11.73
CA ASP A 168 -1.44 -16.06 -12.82
C ASP A 168 -1.93 -14.69 -12.34
N ALA A 169 -1.80 -13.66 -13.18
CA ALA A 169 -2.27 -12.31 -12.86
C ALA A 169 -2.73 -11.54 -14.11
N TYR A 170 -3.61 -10.55 -13.92
CA TYR A 170 -3.93 -9.57 -14.97
C TYR A 170 -2.97 -8.39 -14.89
N ASN A 171 -2.53 -7.92 -16.05
CA ASN A 171 -1.74 -6.69 -16.12
C ASN A 171 -2.63 -5.46 -15.87
N THR A 172 -2.03 -4.43 -15.30
CA THR A 172 -2.58 -3.07 -15.19
C THR A 172 -1.53 -2.09 -15.75
N PRO A 173 -1.86 -0.80 -15.90
CA PRO A 173 -0.85 0.21 -16.25
C PRO A 173 0.32 0.28 -15.25
N THR A 174 0.13 -0.12 -13.99
CA THR A 174 1.11 0.04 -12.90
C THR A 174 1.64 -1.27 -12.32
N GLY A 175 1.18 -2.43 -12.76
CA GLY A 175 1.55 -3.69 -12.14
C GLY A 175 0.71 -4.88 -12.58
N LYS A 176 0.51 -5.80 -11.65
CA LYS A 176 -0.26 -7.04 -11.84
C LYS A 176 -1.19 -7.27 -10.67
N ILE A 177 -2.43 -7.62 -10.97
CA ILE A 177 -3.49 -7.88 -9.98
C ILE A 177 -3.98 -9.33 -10.03
N PRO A 178 -4.50 -9.86 -8.92
CA PRO A 178 -5.06 -11.20 -8.87
C PRO A 178 -6.18 -11.44 -9.89
N MET A 179 -6.31 -12.68 -10.36
CA MET A 179 -7.53 -13.11 -11.04
C MET A 179 -8.63 -13.43 -10.02
N TYR A 180 -9.89 -13.18 -10.39
CA TYR A 180 -11.03 -13.45 -9.51
C TYR A 180 -11.08 -14.90 -9.02
N LYS A 181 -10.79 -15.86 -9.91
CA LYS A 181 -10.83 -17.31 -9.60
C LYS A 181 -9.94 -17.67 -8.40
N ASP A 182 -8.79 -17.01 -8.26
CA ASP A 182 -7.84 -17.28 -7.19
C ASP A 182 -8.33 -16.66 -5.88
N LEU A 183 -8.79 -15.41 -5.92
CA LEU A 183 -9.32 -14.73 -4.75
C LEU A 183 -10.56 -15.42 -4.19
N LYS A 184 -11.48 -15.86 -5.05
CA LYS A 184 -12.68 -16.56 -4.59
C LYS A 184 -12.32 -17.78 -3.73
N VAL A 185 -11.33 -18.57 -4.17
CA VAL A 185 -10.83 -19.72 -3.42
C VAL A 185 -10.14 -19.31 -2.12
N LEU A 186 -9.33 -18.24 -2.16
CA LEU A 186 -8.60 -17.76 -0.98
C LEU A 186 -9.53 -17.19 0.11
N PHE A 187 -10.56 -16.43 -0.27
CA PHE A 187 -11.57 -15.91 0.66
C PHE A 187 -12.34 -17.03 1.34
N GLU A 188 -12.80 -18.02 0.58
CA GLU A 188 -13.45 -19.20 1.15
C GLU A 188 -12.51 -19.96 2.09
N LYS A 189 -11.27 -20.24 1.63
CA LYS A 189 -10.29 -21.03 2.41
C LYS A 189 -9.89 -20.37 3.73
N TYR A 190 -9.64 -19.07 3.73
CA TYR A 190 -9.05 -18.39 4.89
C TYR A 190 -10.05 -17.64 5.76
N LEU A 191 -11.20 -17.28 5.22
CA LEU A 191 -12.23 -16.49 5.91
C LEU A 191 -13.60 -17.16 5.93
N GLY A 192 -13.87 -18.17 5.08
CA GLY A 192 -15.20 -18.74 4.92
C GLY A 192 -16.20 -17.73 4.34
N GLU A 193 -15.71 -16.82 3.50
CA GLU A 193 -16.49 -15.74 2.89
C GLU A 193 -16.69 -16.02 1.38
N ASP A 194 -17.93 -15.90 0.89
CA ASP A 194 -18.22 -15.91 -0.55
C ASP A 194 -17.89 -14.53 -1.15
N PHE A 195 -16.69 -14.41 -1.72
CA PHE A 195 -16.22 -13.17 -2.33
C PHE A 195 -16.82 -12.97 -3.73
N SER A 196 -17.60 -11.91 -3.89
CA SER A 196 -18.39 -11.67 -5.10
C SER A 196 -17.55 -11.12 -6.26
N GLN A 197 -17.95 -11.44 -7.49
CA GLN A 197 -17.35 -10.87 -8.71
C GLN A 197 -17.56 -9.35 -8.77
N GLU A 198 -18.65 -8.84 -8.22
CA GLU A 198 -18.96 -7.41 -8.17
C GLU A 198 -17.96 -6.66 -7.28
N ASP A 199 -17.72 -7.16 -6.06
CA ASP A 199 -16.72 -6.59 -5.15
C ASP A 199 -15.32 -6.67 -5.74
N TYR A 200 -14.97 -7.80 -6.36
CA TYR A 200 -13.71 -7.94 -7.09
C TYR A 200 -13.55 -6.87 -8.18
N ASN A 201 -14.55 -6.72 -9.04
CA ASN A 201 -14.49 -5.74 -10.13
C ASN A 201 -14.32 -4.33 -9.57
N TYR A 202 -15.04 -3.97 -8.50
CA TYR A 202 -14.93 -2.65 -7.88
C TYR A 202 -13.56 -2.40 -7.24
N LEU A 203 -13.08 -3.37 -6.45
CA LEU A 203 -11.81 -3.29 -5.72
C LEU A 203 -10.61 -3.20 -6.66
N PHE A 204 -10.64 -3.93 -7.77
CA PHE A 204 -9.51 -4.06 -8.68
C PHE A 204 -9.64 -3.23 -9.98
N THR A 205 -10.68 -2.42 -10.11
CA THR A 205 -10.76 -1.41 -11.18
C THR A 205 -9.62 -0.40 -11.04
N PHE A 206 -8.86 -0.23 -12.11
CA PHE A 206 -7.83 0.79 -12.20
C PHE A 206 -8.44 2.14 -12.61
N ARG A 207 -8.25 3.16 -11.77
CA ARG A 207 -8.84 4.51 -11.96
C ARG A 207 -7.78 5.47 -12.48
N CYS A 208 -7.77 5.69 -13.79
CA CYS A 208 -6.71 6.41 -14.50
C CYS A 208 -6.51 7.83 -13.96
N THR A 209 -7.58 8.63 -13.90
CA THR A 209 -7.48 10.02 -13.42
C THR A 209 -6.94 10.10 -12.00
N LYS A 210 -7.41 9.23 -11.09
CA LYS A 210 -6.92 9.22 -9.70
C LYS A 210 -5.46 8.81 -9.59
N TRP A 211 -5.01 7.86 -10.40
CA TRP A 211 -3.59 7.47 -10.43
C TRP A 211 -2.69 8.58 -10.99
N ILE A 212 -3.14 9.30 -12.03
CA ILE A 212 -2.43 10.47 -12.55
C ILE A 212 -2.30 11.55 -11.47
N GLU A 213 -3.39 11.88 -10.78
CA GLU A 213 -3.38 12.85 -9.68
C GLU A 213 -2.45 12.41 -8.54
N LYS A 214 -2.40 11.11 -8.22
CA LYS A 214 -1.48 10.54 -7.22
C LYS A 214 -0.02 10.74 -7.63
N LEU A 215 0.33 10.48 -8.89
CA LEU A 215 1.67 10.70 -9.40
C LEU A 215 2.02 12.20 -9.38
N GLN A 216 1.10 13.09 -9.76
CA GLN A 216 1.30 14.53 -9.69
C GLN A 216 1.56 15.02 -8.26
N ARG A 217 0.79 14.54 -7.27
CA ARG A 217 1.06 14.82 -5.84
C ARG A 217 2.42 14.31 -5.40
N THR A 218 2.79 13.10 -5.84
CA THR A 218 4.11 12.51 -5.54
C THR A 218 5.24 13.40 -6.08
N LYS A 219 5.13 13.84 -7.33
CA LYS A 219 6.10 14.77 -7.95
C LYS A 219 6.22 16.07 -7.15
N ALA A 220 5.09 16.68 -6.80
CA ALA A 220 5.07 17.93 -6.04
C ALA A 220 5.75 17.76 -4.67
N TYR A 221 5.48 16.65 -3.97
CA TYR A 221 6.09 16.35 -2.69
C TYR A 221 7.61 16.17 -2.78
N TYR A 222 8.11 15.44 -3.78
CA TYR A 222 9.56 15.28 -3.96
C TYR A 222 10.24 16.62 -4.27
N ALA A 223 9.61 17.49 -5.07
CA ALA A 223 10.14 18.81 -5.38
C ALA A 223 10.20 19.73 -4.14
N GLU A 224 9.21 19.61 -3.25
CA GLU A 224 9.18 20.34 -1.98
C GLU A 224 10.24 19.83 -0.99
N MET A 225 10.36 18.50 -0.85
CA MET A 225 11.23 17.88 0.15
C MET A 225 12.71 17.84 -0.25
N ASP A 226 13.00 17.75 -1.55
CA ASP A 226 14.36 17.66 -2.06
C ASP A 226 14.48 18.28 -3.47
N ALA A 227 14.94 19.53 -3.50
CA ALA A 227 15.19 20.28 -4.73
C ALA A 227 16.25 19.64 -5.65
N ASN A 228 17.07 18.71 -5.13
CA ASN A 228 18.08 17.99 -5.90
C ASN A 228 17.65 16.57 -6.28
N THR A 229 16.35 16.25 -6.16
CA THR A 229 15.80 14.97 -6.61
C THR A 229 16.25 14.69 -8.05
N PRO A 230 16.89 13.53 -8.33
CA PRO A 230 17.36 13.20 -9.67
C PRO A 230 16.26 13.25 -10.73
N GLN A 231 16.55 13.91 -11.86
CA GLN A 231 15.59 14.10 -12.94
C GLN A 231 15.01 12.78 -13.47
N GLU A 232 15.79 11.71 -13.46
CA GLU A 232 15.36 10.38 -13.90
C GLU A 232 14.14 9.83 -13.11
N ILE A 233 13.94 10.26 -11.86
CA ILE A 233 12.78 9.89 -11.06
C ILE A 233 11.53 10.60 -11.62
N TYR A 234 11.64 11.91 -11.91
CA TYR A 234 10.55 12.67 -12.50
C TYR A 234 10.19 12.20 -13.90
N ASP A 235 11.20 11.93 -14.74
CA ASP A 235 11.02 11.43 -16.10
C ASP A 235 10.29 10.08 -16.10
N TYR A 236 10.59 9.21 -15.14
CA TYR A 236 9.88 7.94 -14.97
C TYR A 236 8.39 8.14 -14.65
N TRP A 237 8.08 9.06 -13.73
CA TRP A 237 6.68 9.35 -13.40
C TRP A 237 5.95 10.04 -14.56
N ASP A 238 6.61 10.91 -15.30
CA ASP A 238 6.05 11.55 -16.50
C ASP A 238 5.75 10.53 -17.60
N ALA A 239 6.67 9.60 -17.85
CA ALA A 239 6.44 8.48 -18.77
C ALA A 239 5.27 7.59 -18.29
N THR A 240 5.15 7.37 -16.98
CA THR A 240 4.04 6.59 -16.41
C THR A 240 2.71 7.32 -16.55
N ILE A 241 2.67 8.63 -16.31
CA ILE A 241 1.47 9.46 -16.54
C ILE A 241 1.04 9.35 -18.00
N ALA A 242 1.95 9.55 -18.95
CA ALA A 242 1.66 9.43 -20.38
C ALA A 242 1.13 8.02 -20.76
N LYS A 243 1.71 6.96 -20.17
CA LYS A 243 1.22 5.59 -20.34
C LYS A 243 -0.22 5.42 -19.83
N ILE A 244 -0.53 5.99 -18.66
CA ILE A 244 -1.88 5.93 -18.08
C ILE A 244 -2.87 6.75 -18.92
N GLU A 245 -2.46 7.90 -19.45
CA GLU A 245 -3.29 8.71 -20.34
C GLU A 245 -3.64 7.97 -21.63
N GLN A 246 -2.68 7.31 -22.26
CA GLN A 246 -2.92 6.45 -23.43
C GLN A 246 -3.86 5.29 -23.08
N ALA A 247 -3.70 4.67 -21.91
CA ALA A 247 -4.60 3.63 -21.44
C ALA A 247 -6.02 4.18 -21.22
N ARG A 248 -6.15 5.39 -20.66
CA ARG A 248 -7.43 6.08 -20.47
C ARG A 248 -8.14 6.37 -21.77
N GLU A 249 -7.42 6.81 -22.80
CA GLU A 249 -7.98 7.05 -24.14
C GLU A 249 -8.47 5.75 -24.80
N LYS A 250 -7.75 4.65 -24.61
CA LYS A 250 -8.07 3.35 -25.23
C LYS A 250 -9.19 2.59 -24.49
N PHE A 251 -9.20 2.63 -23.16
CA PHE A 251 -10.04 1.75 -22.32
C PHE A 251 -11.05 2.51 -21.45
N GLY A 252 -10.99 3.83 -21.40
CA GLY A 252 -11.78 4.67 -20.49
C GLY A 252 -11.08 4.94 -19.16
N ASP A 253 -11.69 5.81 -18.33
CA ASP A 253 -11.10 6.23 -17.05
C ASP A 253 -11.06 5.10 -16.01
N GLU A 254 -12.02 4.19 -16.06
CA GLU A 254 -12.12 3.03 -15.19
C GLU A 254 -11.83 1.75 -15.98
N ILE A 255 -10.61 1.23 -15.87
CA ILE A 255 -10.18 0.01 -16.55
C ILE A 255 -10.47 -1.17 -15.63
N LYS A 256 -11.39 -2.05 -16.03
CA LYS A 256 -11.77 -3.21 -15.24
C LYS A 256 -10.67 -4.29 -15.25
N PRO A 257 -10.62 -5.17 -14.23
CA PRO A 257 -9.67 -6.26 -14.20
C PRO A 257 -9.71 -7.13 -15.46
N GLY A 258 -8.56 -7.32 -16.11
CA GLY A 258 -8.43 -8.12 -17.33
C GLY A 258 -8.71 -7.40 -18.65
N ASP A 259 -9.20 -6.16 -18.61
CA ASP A 259 -9.44 -5.36 -19.83
C ASP A 259 -8.17 -4.69 -20.37
N PHE A 260 -7.17 -4.43 -19.52
CA PHE A 260 -5.89 -3.89 -19.94
C PHE A 260 -5.07 -4.94 -20.71
N LYS A 261 -5.17 -4.86 -22.05
CA LYS A 261 -4.45 -5.72 -22.99
C LYS A 261 -3.44 -4.88 -23.78
N ASN A 262 -2.18 -5.29 -23.71
CA ASN A 262 -1.09 -4.70 -24.50
C ASN A 262 -1.44 -4.74 -26.00
#